data_AF-A0A6P4YXD0-F1
#
_entry.id   AF-A0A6P4YXD0-F1
#
_cell.length_a   1.000
_cell.length_b   1.000
_cell.length_c   1.000
_cell.angle_alpha   90.00
_cell.angle_beta   90.00
_cell.angle_gamma   90.00
#
_symmetry.space_group_name_H-M   'P 1'
#
loop_
_entity.id
_entity.type
_entity.pdbx_description
1 polymer ?
#
loop_
_entity_poly.entity_id
_entity_poly.type
_entity_poly.pdbx_seq_one_letter_code
_entity_poly.pdbx_strand_id
1 'polypeptide(L)'
;MTAYSELVWSPNKGLNNGIDMQWGGGSLFAYEDEKKDTETGGKRKLSHHRTVPTVDLSRWIQENTAVEDYVIFKLDVEGAEYDILQKMLEDGTFKWVDKYYGEFHSWQPVTGWDKKKKEQLVSDVQKKGKPMLDWAAEYRTYRDFDTLHPPLVSESFVGSPGTVYSGCTAPPSGAPRLTLTVLVGMNAKAAHKLVETIAAHSSRMPVTLFLYGDFVDTFPELVTEWAKTFTIGMREGQPFPLGHFTLQAQSWIRMGLVSTIQRLSEVDLQTAYYLPEKVTDAVKSEAKSRGVRIIQPTARFPPTDEKWLLSVANYYKYRDVERVPKALRVIANQLEDKGGIVSLDSDHPDSYMISVFLMDYLAEKSGYNLVSITECLK
;
A
#
# COMPACT_ATOMS: atom_id res chain seq x y z
N MET A 1 -6.52 -32.05 -21.36
CA MET A 1 -7.89 -31.60 -20.99
C MET A 1 -8.33 -30.52 -21.96
N THR A 2 -9.62 -30.36 -22.25
CA THR A 2 -10.09 -29.22 -23.07
C THR A 2 -10.31 -28.02 -22.17
N ALA A 3 -9.59 -26.93 -22.44
CA ALA A 3 -9.83 -25.62 -21.85
C ALA A 3 -10.80 -24.83 -22.71
N TYR A 4 -11.71 -24.14 -22.05
CA TYR A 4 -12.70 -23.26 -22.62
C TYR A 4 -12.39 -21.85 -22.12
N SER A 5 -12.11 -20.92 -23.04
CA SER A 5 -11.75 -19.56 -22.66
C SER A 5 -12.53 -18.54 -23.47
N GLU A 6 -12.59 -17.34 -22.93
CA GLU A 6 -12.97 -16.19 -23.70
C GLU A 6 -12.02 -15.91 -24.87
N LEU A 7 -12.52 -15.19 -25.88
CA LEU A 7 -11.68 -14.55 -26.89
C LEU A 7 -10.88 -13.39 -26.30
N VAL A 8 -9.80 -13.00 -26.99
CA VAL A 8 -8.96 -11.84 -26.63
C VAL A 8 -9.81 -10.59 -26.41
N TRP A 9 -9.40 -9.76 -25.46
CA TRP A 9 -10.07 -8.49 -25.20
C TRP A 9 -10.02 -7.58 -26.44
N SER A 10 -11.11 -6.85 -26.69
CA SER A 10 -11.13 -5.74 -27.64
C SER A 10 -12.11 -4.65 -27.18
N PRO A 11 -11.91 -3.37 -27.54
CA PRO A 11 -12.80 -2.28 -27.13
C PRO A 11 -14.26 -2.50 -27.54
N ASN A 12 -14.50 -3.15 -28.67
CA ASN A 12 -15.84 -3.44 -29.20
C ASN A 12 -16.48 -4.67 -28.55
N LYS A 13 -15.71 -5.45 -27.77
CA LYS A 13 -16.21 -6.64 -27.06
C LYS A 13 -17.17 -6.27 -25.92
N GLY A 14 -17.21 -4.98 -25.54
CA GLY A 14 -18.29 -4.33 -24.77
C GLY A 14 -18.65 -4.92 -23.40
N LEU A 15 -19.44 -4.15 -22.65
CA LEU A 15 -20.02 -4.56 -21.35
C LEU A 15 -20.72 -5.93 -21.45
N ASN A 16 -20.48 -6.84 -20.50
CA ASN A 16 -21.19 -8.11 -20.47
C ASN A 16 -22.62 -7.85 -19.95
N ASN A 17 -23.62 -7.91 -20.83
CA ASN A 17 -25.01 -7.51 -20.58
C ASN A 17 -25.17 -6.05 -20.12
N GLY A 18 -24.37 -5.13 -20.67
CA GLY A 18 -24.49 -3.70 -20.35
C GLY A 18 -23.91 -3.29 -18.98
N ILE A 19 -23.15 -4.18 -18.33
CA ILE A 19 -22.44 -3.92 -17.07
C ILE A 19 -20.95 -4.24 -17.23
N ASP A 20 -20.09 -3.45 -16.57
CA ASP A 20 -18.69 -3.79 -16.38
C ASP A 20 -18.59 -5.04 -15.50
N MET A 21 -18.12 -6.15 -16.06
CA MET A 21 -17.92 -7.40 -15.33
C MET A 21 -16.48 -7.89 -15.49
N GLN A 22 -16.12 -8.96 -14.79
CA GLN A 22 -14.84 -9.64 -14.97
C GLN A 22 -14.61 -9.96 -16.46
N TRP A 23 -13.40 -9.65 -16.95
CA TRP A 23 -12.97 -9.89 -18.32
C TRP A 23 -11.84 -10.91 -18.34
N GLY A 24 -11.90 -11.90 -19.23
CA GLY A 24 -10.78 -12.80 -19.48
C GLY A 24 -10.78 -14.03 -18.60
N GLY A 25 -11.93 -14.69 -18.50
CA GLY A 25 -12.05 -15.99 -17.83
C GLY A 25 -11.69 -17.17 -18.73
N GLY A 26 -11.27 -18.26 -18.09
CA GLY A 26 -11.16 -19.58 -18.69
C GLY A 26 -11.52 -20.64 -17.67
N SER A 27 -12.06 -21.77 -18.13
CA SER A 27 -12.39 -22.89 -17.28
C SER A 27 -12.11 -24.21 -17.99
N LEU A 28 -11.75 -25.22 -17.22
CA LEU A 28 -11.72 -26.61 -17.68
C LEU A 28 -13.10 -27.26 -17.57
N PHE A 29 -14.06 -26.60 -16.90
CA PHE A 29 -15.39 -27.11 -16.55
C PHE A 29 -16.50 -26.20 -17.11
N ALA A 30 -16.68 -26.26 -18.43
CA ALA A 30 -17.80 -25.60 -19.12
C ALA A 30 -19.10 -26.42 -19.03
N TYR A 31 -20.25 -25.73 -18.98
CA TYR A 31 -21.56 -26.38 -19.09
C TYR A 31 -21.78 -26.93 -20.51
N GLU A 32 -22.66 -27.93 -20.66
CA GLU A 32 -22.86 -28.61 -21.96
C GLU A 32 -23.39 -27.72 -23.07
N ASP A 33 -24.16 -26.68 -22.75
CA ASP A 33 -24.60 -25.65 -23.69
C ASP A 33 -23.43 -24.74 -24.11
N GLU A 34 -22.59 -24.31 -23.17
CA GLU A 34 -21.39 -23.51 -23.45
C GLU A 34 -20.37 -24.28 -24.31
N LYS A 35 -20.21 -25.58 -24.04
CA LYS A 35 -19.34 -26.47 -24.84
C LYS A 35 -19.77 -26.57 -26.30
N LYS A 36 -21.07 -26.47 -26.57
CA LYS A 36 -21.64 -26.56 -27.92
C LYS A 36 -21.64 -25.22 -28.65
N ASP A 37 -21.64 -24.12 -27.90
CA ASP A 37 -21.64 -22.76 -28.46
C ASP A 37 -20.22 -22.27 -28.75
N THR A 38 -19.72 -22.59 -29.95
CA THR A 38 -18.41 -22.10 -30.43
C THR A 38 -18.45 -20.69 -31.00
N GLU A 39 -19.63 -20.06 -31.10
CA GLU A 39 -19.78 -18.72 -31.68
C GLU A 39 -19.73 -17.67 -30.58
N THR A 40 -20.63 -17.77 -29.59
CA THR A 40 -20.73 -16.79 -28.51
C THR A 40 -20.16 -17.30 -27.19
N GLY A 41 -20.05 -18.62 -27.01
CA GLY A 41 -19.53 -19.23 -25.78
C GLY A 41 -20.51 -19.16 -24.60
N GLY A 42 -21.79 -18.97 -24.88
CA GLY A 42 -22.85 -18.87 -23.88
C GLY A 42 -22.73 -17.64 -22.96
N LYS A 43 -23.25 -17.79 -21.73
CA LYS A 43 -23.29 -16.71 -20.73
C LYS A 43 -21.88 -16.28 -20.29
N ARG A 44 -20.96 -17.24 -20.16
CA ARG A 44 -19.56 -16.99 -19.76
C ARG A 44 -18.62 -16.70 -20.92
N LYS A 45 -19.14 -16.63 -22.15
CA LYS A 45 -18.37 -16.27 -23.37
C LYS A 45 -17.19 -17.19 -23.67
N LEU A 46 -17.26 -18.47 -23.31
CA LEU A 46 -16.21 -19.47 -23.46
C LEU A 46 -16.14 -20.11 -24.87
N SER A 47 -16.13 -19.29 -25.92
CA SER A 47 -16.20 -19.78 -27.32
C SER A 47 -14.88 -20.34 -27.85
N HIS A 48 -13.75 -20.06 -27.18
CA HIS A 48 -12.45 -20.53 -27.63
C HIS A 48 -12.06 -21.84 -26.93
N HIS A 49 -11.94 -22.93 -27.68
CA HIS A 49 -11.68 -24.25 -27.12
C HIS A 49 -10.30 -24.75 -27.55
N ARG A 50 -9.47 -25.15 -26.58
CA ARG A 50 -8.12 -25.71 -26.84
C ARG A 50 -7.86 -26.90 -25.96
N THR A 51 -7.28 -27.96 -26.53
CA THR A 51 -6.70 -29.02 -25.70
C THR A 51 -5.38 -28.53 -25.11
N VAL A 52 -5.28 -28.60 -23.79
CA VAL A 52 -4.10 -28.20 -23.04
C VAL A 52 -3.55 -29.40 -22.23
N PRO A 53 -2.22 -29.51 -22.07
CA PRO A 53 -1.64 -30.44 -21.11
C PRO A 53 -2.03 -30.00 -19.68
N THR A 54 -2.12 -30.97 -18.78
CA THR A 54 -2.35 -30.76 -17.34
C THR A 54 -1.16 -31.27 -16.55
N VAL A 55 -0.91 -30.68 -15.40
CA VAL A 55 0.14 -31.10 -14.47
C VAL A 55 -0.48 -31.85 -13.29
N ASP A 56 0.22 -32.86 -12.80
CA ASP A 56 -0.07 -33.47 -11.50
C ASP A 56 0.56 -32.62 -10.40
N LEU A 57 -0.26 -31.76 -9.79
CA LEU A 57 0.20 -30.83 -8.76
C LEU A 57 0.74 -31.56 -7.52
N SER A 58 0.10 -32.66 -7.14
CA SER A 58 0.48 -33.44 -5.96
C SER A 58 1.89 -34.00 -6.13
N ARG A 59 2.15 -34.64 -7.28
CA ARG A 59 3.48 -35.12 -7.65
C ARG A 59 4.50 -33.99 -7.76
N TRP A 60 4.13 -32.87 -8.41
CA TRP A 60 5.03 -31.75 -8.58
C TRP A 60 5.52 -31.19 -7.24
N ILE A 61 4.62 -31.03 -6.26
CA ILE A 61 4.99 -30.59 -4.91
C ILE A 61 6.01 -31.57 -4.29
N GLN A 62 5.71 -32.87 -4.30
CA GLN A 62 6.59 -33.88 -3.72
C GLN A 62 7.97 -33.97 -4.38
N GLU A 63 8.06 -33.73 -5.69
CA GLU A 63 9.31 -33.80 -6.46
C GLU A 63 10.16 -32.51 -6.39
N ASN A 64 9.56 -31.37 -6.06
CA ASN A 64 10.22 -30.06 -6.11
C ASN A 64 10.33 -29.37 -4.74
N THR A 65 9.77 -29.97 -3.69
CA THR A 65 9.85 -29.48 -2.31
C THR A 65 10.13 -30.62 -1.35
N ALA A 66 10.66 -30.28 -0.19
CA ALA A 66 10.91 -31.19 0.91
C ALA A 66 9.84 -30.98 2.01
N VAL A 67 9.64 -31.97 2.88
CA VAL A 67 8.65 -31.89 3.97
C VAL A 67 9.05 -30.83 5.02
N GLU A 68 10.33 -30.50 5.04
CA GLU A 68 10.98 -29.56 5.93
C GLU A 68 10.91 -28.12 5.43
N ASP A 69 10.56 -27.93 4.14
CA ASP A 69 10.33 -26.61 3.57
C ASP A 69 9.05 -25.99 4.14
N TYR A 70 9.03 -24.66 4.25
CA TYR A 70 7.81 -23.94 4.65
C TYR A 70 6.96 -23.60 3.42
N VAL A 71 5.91 -24.38 3.17
CA VAL A 71 5.10 -24.28 1.95
C VAL A 71 3.76 -23.61 2.22
N ILE A 72 3.53 -22.47 1.56
CA ILE A 72 2.22 -21.82 1.48
C ILE A 72 1.55 -22.23 0.17
N PHE A 73 0.50 -23.03 0.27
CA PHE A 73 -0.31 -23.47 -0.86
C PHE A 73 -1.51 -22.55 -1.05
N LYS A 74 -1.56 -21.81 -2.16
CA LYS A 74 -2.70 -20.97 -2.55
C LYS A 74 -3.39 -21.56 -3.77
N LEU A 75 -4.68 -21.87 -3.68
CA LEU A 75 -5.41 -22.55 -4.74
C LEU A 75 -6.69 -21.79 -5.13
N ASP A 76 -6.73 -21.36 -6.39
CA ASP A 76 -7.91 -20.80 -7.05
C ASP A 76 -7.85 -21.27 -8.52
N VAL A 77 -8.65 -22.28 -8.84
CA VAL A 77 -8.57 -23.05 -10.09
C VAL A 77 -9.95 -23.43 -10.64
N GLU A 78 -10.99 -22.68 -10.28
CA GLU A 78 -12.29 -22.68 -10.96
C GLU A 78 -12.94 -24.06 -11.16
N GLY A 79 -12.95 -24.89 -10.12
CA GLY A 79 -13.53 -26.22 -10.08
C GLY A 79 -12.49 -27.35 -10.09
N ALA A 80 -11.25 -27.10 -10.52
CA ALA A 80 -10.22 -28.16 -10.52
C ALA A 80 -9.79 -28.57 -9.11
N GLU A 81 -10.14 -27.77 -8.10
CA GLU A 81 -9.81 -28.04 -6.71
C GLU A 81 -10.33 -29.40 -6.24
N TYR A 82 -11.46 -29.90 -6.75
CA TYR A 82 -12.00 -31.18 -6.27
C TYR A 82 -11.10 -32.37 -6.65
N ASP A 83 -10.69 -32.46 -7.91
CA ASP A 83 -9.78 -33.52 -8.37
C ASP A 83 -8.40 -33.39 -7.72
N ILE A 84 -7.88 -32.17 -7.62
CA ILE A 84 -6.58 -31.88 -7.02
C ILE A 84 -6.57 -32.27 -5.54
N LEU A 85 -7.54 -31.80 -4.75
CA LEU A 85 -7.56 -32.00 -3.31
C LEU A 85 -7.92 -33.46 -2.96
N GLN A 86 -8.76 -34.14 -3.75
CA GLN A 86 -8.97 -35.58 -3.59
C GLN A 86 -7.64 -36.32 -3.75
N LYS A 87 -6.92 -36.05 -4.84
CA LYS A 87 -5.63 -36.70 -5.08
C LYS A 87 -4.59 -36.37 -4.01
N MET A 88 -4.51 -35.13 -3.55
CA MET A 88 -3.60 -34.74 -2.47
C MET A 88 -3.92 -35.44 -1.14
N LEU A 89 -5.19 -35.76 -0.86
CA LEU A 89 -5.56 -36.58 0.29
C LEU A 89 -5.12 -38.04 0.11
N GLU A 90 -5.34 -38.61 -1.09
CA GLU A 90 -4.97 -39.98 -1.42
C GLU A 90 -3.44 -40.20 -1.38
N ASP A 91 -2.68 -39.25 -1.91
CA ASP A 91 -1.22 -39.29 -1.93
C ASP A 91 -0.58 -38.88 -0.57
N GLY A 92 -1.35 -38.30 0.35
CA GLY A 92 -0.84 -37.76 1.60
C GLY A 92 -0.02 -36.46 1.45
N THR A 93 -0.16 -35.75 0.34
CA THR A 93 0.65 -34.58 -0.02
C THR A 93 0.44 -33.35 0.86
N PHE A 94 -0.68 -33.29 1.60
CA PHE A 94 -0.88 -32.24 2.61
C PHE A 94 0.20 -32.22 3.71
N LYS A 95 0.99 -33.29 3.85
CA LYS A 95 2.15 -33.33 4.74
C LYS A 95 3.23 -32.29 4.35
N TRP A 96 3.32 -31.90 3.07
CA TRP A 96 4.25 -30.88 2.58
C TRP A 96 3.73 -29.45 2.74
N VAL A 97 2.45 -29.26 3.08
CA VAL A 97 1.82 -27.94 3.11
C VAL A 97 1.72 -27.44 4.54
N ASP A 98 2.22 -26.25 4.83
CA ASP A 98 2.06 -25.62 6.16
C ASP A 98 0.79 -24.79 6.24
N LYS A 99 0.52 -24.02 5.19
CA LYS A 99 -0.66 -23.16 5.08
C LYS A 99 -1.39 -23.40 3.77
N TYR A 100 -2.70 -23.54 3.86
CA TYR A 100 -3.57 -23.67 2.71
C TYR A 100 -4.54 -22.50 2.63
N TYR A 101 -4.41 -21.67 1.58
CA TYR A 101 -5.40 -20.67 1.21
C TYR A 101 -6.16 -21.14 -0.02
N GLY A 102 -7.49 -21.05 -0.02
CA GLY A 102 -8.26 -21.45 -1.20
C GLY A 102 -9.69 -20.96 -1.23
N GLU A 103 -10.36 -21.31 -2.32
CA GLU A 103 -11.80 -21.14 -2.54
C GLU A 103 -12.38 -22.43 -3.13
N PHE A 104 -13.66 -22.71 -2.83
CA PHE A 104 -14.41 -23.83 -3.41
C PHE A 104 -15.51 -23.34 -4.35
N HIS A 105 -15.38 -23.63 -5.63
CA HIS A 105 -16.31 -23.24 -6.68
C HIS A 105 -17.42 -24.29 -6.83
N SER A 106 -18.27 -24.39 -5.81
CA SER A 106 -19.31 -25.43 -5.71
C SER A 106 -20.28 -25.48 -6.90
N TRP A 107 -20.48 -24.35 -7.57
CA TRP A 107 -21.32 -24.22 -8.77
C TRP A 107 -20.71 -24.78 -10.06
N GLN A 108 -19.40 -25.06 -10.14
CA GLN A 108 -18.78 -25.49 -11.40
C GLN A 108 -19.25 -26.91 -11.81
N PRO A 109 -19.49 -27.20 -13.09
CA PRO A 109 -19.97 -28.51 -13.57
C PRO A 109 -18.82 -29.53 -13.70
N VAL A 110 -18.16 -29.81 -12.57
CA VAL A 110 -17.00 -30.71 -12.50
C VAL A 110 -17.45 -32.15 -12.73
N THR A 111 -16.92 -32.80 -13.76
CA THR A 111 -17.32 -34.16 -14.17
C THR A 111 -17.08 -35.16 -13.03
N GLY A 112 -18.10 -35.96 -12.68
CA GLY A 112 -18.00 -36.97 -11.62
C GLY A 112 -18.28 -36.46 -10.20
N TRP A 113 -18.42 -35.15 -10.03
CA TRP A 113 -18.63 -34.48 -8.75
C TRP A 113 -20.05 -33.91 -8.62
N ASP A 114 -20.90 -34.60 -7.85
CA ASP A 114 -22.16 -34.04 -7.38
C ASP A 114 -21.96 -33.18 -6.11
N LYS A 115 -22.99 -32.43 -5.73
CA LYS A 115 -22.97 -31.55 -4.55
C LYS A 115 -22.54 -32.28 -3.27
N LYS A 116 -23.04 -33.49 -3.04
CA LYS A 116 -22.75 -34.26 -1.83
C LYS A 116 -21.29 -34.70 -1.78
N LYS A 117 -20.73 -35.14 -2.91
CA LYS A 117 -19.30 -35.49 -3.00
C LYS A 117 -18.41 -34.28 -2.76
N LYS A 118 -18.76 -33.12 -3.34
CA LYS A 118 -18.04 -31.86 -3.12
C LYS A 118 -18.01 -31.48 -1.64
N GLU A 119 -19.18 -31.46 -0.99
CA GLU A 119 -19.29 -31.17 0.45
C GLU A 119 -18.52 -32.18 1.31
N GLN A 120 -18.55 -33.47 0.94
CA GLN A 120 -17.78 -34.51 1.62
C GLN A 120 -16.28 -34.28 1.49
N LEU A 121 -15.78 -33.95 0.29
CA LEU A 121 -14.37 -33.64 0.09
C LEU A 121 -13.94 -32.41 0.90
N VAL A 122 -14.72 -31.34 0.92
CA VAL A 122 -14.43 -30.14 1.74
C VAL A 122 -14.26 -30.54 3.21
N SER A 123 -15.18 -31.36 3.73
CA SER A 123 -15.12 -31.89 5.10
C SER A 123 -13.88 -32.77 5.33
N ASP A 124 -13.53 -33.62 4.36
CA ASP A 124 -12.36 -34.49 4.43
C ASP A 124 -11.04 -33.70 4.40
N VAL A 125 -10.92 -32.66 3.55
CA VAL A 125 -9.76 -31.77 3.52
C VAL A 125 -9.59 -31.05 4.86
N GLN A 126 -10.68 -30.54 5.44
CA GLN A 126 -10.65 -29.89 6.76
C GLN A 126 -10.20 -30.82 7.89
N LYS A 127 -10.59 -32.11 7.84
CA LYS A 127 -10.33 -33.07 8.93
C LYS A 127 -9.02 -33.84 8.78
N LYS A 128 -8.68 -34.22 7.55
CA LYS A 128 -7.58 -35.15 7.23
C LYS A 128 -6.41 -34.46 6.52
N GLY A 129 -6.67 -33.35 5.83
CA GLY A 129 -5.66 -32.55 5.14
C GLY A 129 -5.24 -31.35 5.98
N LYS A 130 -5.35 -30.16 5.40
CA LYS A 130 -5.13 -28.88 6.09
C LYS A 130 -6.41 -28.05 6.10
N PRO A 131 -6.75 -27.41 7.24
CA PRO A 131 -7.82 -26.42 7.27
C PRO A 131 -7.55 -25.29 6.27
N MET A 132 -8.54 -25.01 5.42
CA MET A 132 -8.46 -23.92 4.45
C MET A 132 -8.63 -22.57 5.15
N LEU A 133 -7.73 -21.65 4.82
CA LEU A 133 -7.84 -20.23 5.13
C LEU A 133 -8.51 -19.53 3.95
N ASP A 134 -9.62 -18.85 4.23
CA ASP A 134 -10.31 -18.08 3.20
C ASP A 134 -9.40 -16.95 2.70
N TRP A 135 -9.41 -16.75 1.39
CA TRP A 135 -8.72 -15.64 0.74
C TRP A 135 -9.50 -15.19 -0.49
N ALA A 136 -9.34 -13.94 -0.87
CA ALA A 136 -9.82 -13.44 -2.14
C ALA A 136 -8.81 -12.46 -2.70
N ALA A 137 -8.19 -12.82 -3.84
CA ALA A 137 -7.18 -12.00 -4.51
C ALA A 137 -7.74 -10.63 -4.88
N GLU A 138 -8.94 -10.61 -5.47
CA GLU A 138 -9.61 -9.41 -5.97
C GLU A 138 -9.93 -8.40 -4.86
N TYR A 139 -10.28 -8.89 -3.66
CA TYR A 139 -10.57 -8.04 -2.50
C TYR A 139 -9.34 -7.81 -1.61
N ARG A 140 -8.21 -8.47 -1.89
CA ARG A 140 -6.99 -8.47 -1.06
C ARG A 140 -7.27 -8.85 0.40
N THR A 141 -8.06 -9.90 0.57
CA THR A 141 -8.40 -10.44 1.88
C THR A 141 -7.69 -11.77 2.10
N TYR A 142 -7.18 -11.95 3.31
CA TYR A 142 -6.58 -13.19 3.79
C TYR A 142 -7.05 -13.37 5.23
N ARG A 143 -7.57 -14.55 5.55
CA ARG A 143 -8.20 -14.82 6.85
C ARG A 143 -7.28 -14.53 8.05
N ASP A 144 -5.99 -14.76 7.93
CA ASP A 144 -5.00 -14.59 9.00
C ASP A 144 -4.15 -13.31 8.85
N PHE A 145 -4.50 -12.39 7.94
CA PHE A 145 -3.72 -11.19 7.65
C PHE A 145 -3.32 -10.40 8.89
N ASP A 146 -4.29 -10.11 9.77
CA ASP A 146 -4.04 -9.28 10.96
C ASP A 146 -3.27 -10.03 12.05
N THR A 147 -3.33 -11.35 12.04
CA THR A 147 -2.51 -12.20 12.92
C THR A 147 -1.06 -12.20 12.46
N LEU A 148 -0.83 -12.22 11.14
CA LEU A 148 0.51 -12.14 10.55
C LEU A 148 1.12 -10.74 10.65
N HIS A 149 0.28 -9.71 10.70
CA HIS A 149 0.70 -8.32 10.70
C HIS A 149 0.09 -7.57 11.89
N PRO A 150 0.56 -7.88 13.12
CA PRO A 150 0.05 -7.26 14.32
C PRO A 150 0.25 -5.73 14.30
N PRO A 151 -0.61 -4.97 14.99
CA PRO A 151 -0.46 -3.52 15.08
C PRO A 151 0.87 -3.12 15.71
N LEU A 152 1.40 -1.95 15.32
CA LEU A 152 2.57 -1.38 15.97
C LEU A 152 2.23 -0.95 17.40
N VAL A 153 3.02 -1.45 18.35
CA VAL A 153 2.90 -1.12 19.77
C VAL A 153 4.28 -0.77 20.31
N SER A 154 4.40 0.44 20.86
CA SER A 154 5.58 0.89 21.61
C SER A 154 5.16 2.00 22.58
N GLU A 155 5.72 1.96 23.79
CA GLU A 155 5.57 3.03 24.78
C GLU A 155 6.27 4.33 24.35
N SER A 156 7.22 4.25 23.40
CA SER A 156 7.92 5.41 22.86
C SER A 156 7.10 6.23 21.86
N PHE A 157 6.01 5.68 21.33
CA PHE A 157 5.18 6.38 20.35
C PHE A 157 4.24 7.38 21.02
N VAL A 158 4.42 8.65 20.69
CA VAL A 158 3.59 9.75 21.22
C VAL A 158 2.30 9.89 20.39
N GLY A 159 1.22 10.25 21.07
CA GLY A 159 -0.10 10.42 20.47
C GLY A 159 -0.88 9.10 20.36
N SER A 160 -2.08 9.17 19.79
CA SER A 160 -3.05 8.07 19.74
C SER A 160 -3.22 7.53 18.32
N PRO A 161 -3.22 6.19 18.10
CA PRO A 161 -3.48 5.60 16.80
C PRO A 161 -4.75 6.11 16.11
N GLY A 162 -4.68 6.34 14.81
CA GLY A 162 -5.77 6.87 13.97
C GLY A 162 -6.14 8.34 14.21
N THR A 163 -5.49 9.00 15.17
CA THR A 163 -5.71 10.43 15.42
C THR A 163 -4.94 11.27 14.40
N VAL A 164 -5.58 12.34 13.92
CA VAL A 164 -5.00 13.29 12.97
C VAL A 164 -4.37 14.44 13.75
N TYR A 165 -3.08 14.66 13.55
CA TYR A 165 -2.32 15.75 14.13
C TYR A 165 -2.05 16.78 13.05
N SER A 166 -2.79 17.89 13.10
CA SER A 166 -2.69 19.01 12.14
C SER A 166 -1.80 20.16 12.61
N GLY A 167 -1.18 20.03 13.78
CA GLY A 167 -0.29 21.01 14.39
C GLY A 167 0.39 20.44 15.63
N CYS A 168 1.28 21.22 16.24
CA CYS A 168 1.93 20.83 17.49
C CYS A 168 1.03 21.12 18.70
N THR A 169 1.16 20.28 19.73
CA THR A 169 0.58 20.55 21.05
C THR A 169 1.16 21.86 21.59
N ALA A 170 0.28 22.75 22.02
CA ALA A 170 0.68 24.05 22.54
C ALA A 170 1.49 23.87 23.85
N PRO A 171 2.68 24.49 23.98
CA PRO A 171 3.43 24.41 25.22
C PRO A 171 2.69 25.16 26.34
N PRO A 172 2.83 24.75 27.61
CA PRO A 172 2.22 25.45 28.75
C PRO A 172 2.62 26.93 28.85
N SER A 173 3.83 27.25 28.39
CA SER A 173 4.38 28.60 28.31
C SER A 173 5.49 28.65 27.26
N GLY A 174 5.68 29.79 26.61
CA GLY A 174 6.78 30.04 25.67
C GLY A 174 6.35 30.09 24.21
N ALA A 175 7.35 30.05 23.33
CA ALA A 175 7.14 30.13 21.89
C ALA A 175 6.34 28.93 21.33
N PRO A 176 5.47 29.12 20.33
CA PRO A 176 4.82 28.03 19.63
C PRO A 176 5.84 27.05 19.06
N ARG A 177 5.51 25.76 19.10
CA ARG A 177 6.37 24.69 18.59
C ARG A 177 6.23 24.56 17.08
N LEU A 178 7.33 24.24 16.41
CA LEU A 178 7.34 23.94 14.98
C LEU A 178 8.24 22.74 14.69
N THR A 179 7.78 21.83 13.82
CA THR A 179 8.60 20.75 13.27
C THR A 179 8.64 20.85 11.76
N LEU A 180 9.80 20.55 11.18
CA LEU A 180 9.99 20.47 9.73
C LEU A 180 9.94 19.01 9.28
N THR A 181 9.23 18.77 8.18
CA THR A 181 9.07 17.45 7.58
C THR A 181 9.33 17.50 6.08
N VAL A 182 9.73 16.37 5.51
CA VAL A 182 9.91 16.21 4.07
C VAL A 182 9.09 15.02 3.60
N LEU A 183 8.22 15.25 2.63
CA LEU A 183 7.60 14.21 1.81
C LEU A 183 8.60 13.80 0.75
N VAL A 184 9.18 12.61 0.91
CA VAL A 184 10.12 12.06 -0.06
C VAL A 184 9.33 11.39 -1.17
N GLY A 185 9.51 11.88 -2.38
CA GLY A 185 8.99 11.32 -3.61
C GLY A 185 9.88 10.24 -4.20
N MET A 186 9.42 9.58 -5.26
CA MET A 186 10.16 8.47 -5.89
C MET A 186 11.33 8.94 -6.78
N ASN A 187 11.47 10.25 -7.04
CA ASN A 187 12.64 10.79 -7.72
C ASN A 187 13.83 10.86 -6.77
N ALA A 188 14.61 9.77 -6.68
CA ALA A 188 15.75 9.66 -5.77
C ALA A 188 16.78 10.80 -5.90
N LYS A 189 17.01 11.32 -7.12
CA LYS A 189 17.92 12.45 -7.32
C LYS A 189 17.40 13.74 -6.69
N ALA A 190 16.11 14.03 -6.86
CA ALA A 190 15.49 15.21 -6.26
C ALA A 190 15.38 15.08 -4.74
N ALA A 191 15.00 13.89 -4.25
CA ALA A 191 15.00 13.52 -2.85
C ALA A 191 16.38 13.74 -2.20
N HIS A 192 17.42 13.11 -2.74
CA HIS A 192 18.78 13.25 -2.24
C HIS A 192 19.24 14.71 -2.25
N LYS A 193 18.98 15.45 -3.33
CA LYS A 193 19.33 16.87 -3.39
C LYS A 193 18.70 17.68 -2.25
N LEU A 194 17.41 17.49 -1.97
CA LEU A 194 16.73 18.18 -0.87
C LEU A 194 17.26 17.73 0.50
N VAL A 195 17.33 16.42 0.74
CA VAL A 195 17.71 15.85 2.05
C VAL A 195 19.15 16.22 2.41
N GLU A 196 20.10 16.11 1.47
CA GLU A 196 21.49 16.50 1.72
C GLU A 196 21.65 18.02 1.93
N THR A 197 20.84 18.83 1.25
CA THR A 197 20.81 20.29 1.48
C THR A 197 20.38 20.60 2.92
N ILE A 198 19.36 19.90 3.42
CA ILE A 198 18.88 20.05 4.80
C ILE A 198 19.93 19.53 5.80
N ALA A 199 20.55 18.36 5.55
CA ALA A 199 21.61 17.81 6.40
C ALA A 199 22.83 18.73 6.51
N ALA A 200 23.17 19.43 5.43
CA ALA A 200 24.30 20.36 5.41
C ALA A 200 24.04 21.69 6.15
N HIS A 201 22.79 21.97 6.53
CA HIS A 201 22.43 23.24 7.17
C HIS A 201 22.97 23.33 8.61
N SER A 202 23.52 24.50 8.99
CA SER A 202 24.23 24.71 10.26
C SER A 202 23.33 24.60 11.50
N SER A 203 22.04 24.89 11.37
CA SER A 203 21.08 24.85 12.49
C SER A 203 20.88 23.45 13.07
N ARG A 204 21.14 22.38 12.28
CA ARG A 204 20.90 20.98 12.67
C ARG A 204 19.52 20.74 13.31
N MET A 205 18.50 21.49 12.87
CA MET A 205 17.17 21.36 13.45
C MET A 205 16.60 19.95 13.19
N PRO A 206 15.76 19.42 14.11
CA PRO A 206 15.13 18.12 13.90
C PRO A 206 14.24 18.11 12.66
N VAL A 207 14.40 17.09 11.79
CA VAL A 207 13.59 16.90 10.58
C VAL A 207 13.10 15.46 10.50
N THR A 208 11.85 15.30 10.05
CA THR A 208 11.25 13.98 9.78
C THR A 208 11.10 13.75 8.27
N LEU A 209 11.61 12.64 7.76
CA LEU A 209 11.44 12.21 6.37
C LEU A 209 10.31 11.19 6.28
N PHE A 210 9.28 11.48 5.50
CA PHE A 210 8.19 10.55 5.21
C PHE A 210 8.45 9.86 3.88
N LEU A 211 8.60 8.54 3.91
CA LEU A 211 9.03 7.72 2.76
C LEU A 211 7.92 6.78 2.29
N TYR A 212 7.80 6.56 0.98
CA TYR A 212 7.01 5.45 0.43
C TYR A 212 7.66 4.10 0.75
N GLY A 213 6.84 3.05 0.91
CA GLY A 213 7.34 1.67 1.04
C GLY A 213 8.27 1.26 -0.11
N ASP A 214 7.88 1.57 -1.35
CA ASP A 214 8.68 1.32 -2.55
C ASP A 214 10.03 2.04 -2.54
N PHE A 215 10.11 3.23 -1.93
CA PHE A 215 11.38 3.96 -1.81
C PHE A 215 12.34 3.22 -0.88
N VAL A 216 11.81 2.70 0.23
CA VAL A 216 12.59 1.90 1.19
C VAL A 216 13.07 0.61 0.55
N ASP A 217 12.19 -0.07 -0.20
CA ASP A 217 12.52 -1.30 -0.95
C ASP A 217 13.61 -1.06 -2.01
N THR A 218 13.51 0.06 -2.74
CA THR A 218 14.45 0.38 -3.83
C THR A 218 15.79 0.91 -3.32
N PHE A 219 15.81 1.65 -2.20
CA PHE A 219 17.00 2.35 -1.70
C PHE A 219 17.28 2.10 -0.20
N PRO A 220 17.37 0.83 0.25
CA PRO A 220 17.45 0.50 1.67
C PRO A 220 18.69 1.07 2.38
N GLU A 221 19.84 1.06 1.71
CA GLU A 221 21.10 1.60 2.27
C GLU A 221 21.04 3.12 2.47
N LEU A 222 20.47 3.84 1.50
CA LEU A 222 20.30 5.30 1.59
C LEU A 222 19.34 5.68 2.72
N VAL A 223 18.23 4.94 2.86
CA VAL A 223 17.27 5.16 3.95
C VAL A 223 17.92 4.89 5.31
N THR A 224 18.71 3.83 5.43
CA THR A 224 19.45 3.51 6.66
C THR A 224 20.45 4.60 7.00
N GLU A 225 21.14 5.18 6.01
CA GLU A 225 22.04 6.31 6.21
C GLU A 225 21.28 7.56 6.69
N TRP A 226 20.17 7.91 6.03
CA TRP A 226 19.33 9.03 6.44
C TRP A 226 18.78 8.86 7.85
N ALA A 227 18.42 7.64 8.26
CA ALA A 227 17.91 7.36 9.59
C ALA A 227 18.91 7.65 10.73
N LYS A 228 20.22 7.77 10.43
CA LYS A 228 21.23 8.19 11.42
C LYS A 228 21.09 9.64 11.84
N THR A 229 20.49 10.48 10.98
CA THR A 229 20.36 11.93 11.20
C THR A 229 18.90 12.35 11.36
N PHE A 230 17.99 11.71 10.62
CA PHE A 230 16.60 12.11 10.51
C PHE A 230 15.66 11.12 11.18
N THR A 231 14.54 11.63 11.69
CA THR A 231 13.43 10.75 12.06
C THR A 231 12.77 10.22 10.79
N ILE A 232 12.51 8.91 10.73
CA ILE A 232 11.81 8.30 9.60
C ILE A 232 10.33 8.14 9.92
N GLY A 233 9.49 8.56 9.00
CA GLY A 233 8.05 8.36 8.97
C GLY A 233 7.63 7.65 7.68
N MET A 234 6.37 7.24 7.61
CA MET A 234 5.83 6.51 6.46
C MET A 234 4.88 7.37 5.62
N ARG A 235 4.86 7.10 4.31
CA ARG A 235 3.79 7.47 3.37
C ARG A 235 3.03 6.19 3.00
N GLU A 236 2.28 6.23 1.91
CA GLU A 236 1.69 5.06 1.27
C GLU A 236 2.74 3.99 0.89
N GLY A 237 2.29 2.83 0.43
CA GLY A 237 3.18 1.82 -0.18
C GLY A 237 3.92 2.38 -1.39
N GLN A 238 3.21 3.12 -2.24
CA GLN A 238 3.69 3.63 -3.52
C GLN A 238 3.04 4.99 -3.83
N PRO A 239 3.60 5.81 -4.74
CA PRO A 239 2.90 6.99 -5.22
C PRO A 239 1.69 6.61 -6.07
N PHE A 240 0.64 7.42 -6.00
CA PHE A 240 -0.52 7.33 -6.89
C PHE A 240 -0.59 8.57 -7.79
N PRO A 241 -1.22 8.46 -8.98
CA PRO A 241 -1.68 9.66 -9.68
C PRO A 241 -2.53 10.53 -8.74
N LEU A 242 -2.41 11.85 -8.88
CA LEU A 242 -3.04 12.81 -7.97
C LEU A 242 -4.52 12.51 -7.76
N GLY A 243 -4.94 12.35 -6.50
CA GLY A 243 -6.32 12.07 -6.11
C GLY A 243 -6.72 10.59 -6.18
N HIS A 244 -5.97 9.73 -6.88
CA HIS A 244 -6.33 8.30 -7.05
C HIS A 244 -6.15 7.49 -5.77
N PHE A 245 -5.26 7.90 -4.86
CA PHE A 245 -5.12 7.27 -3.55
C PHE A 245 -6.44 7.30 -2.78
N THR A 246 -7.17 8.42 -2.84
CA THR A 246 -8.44 8.56 -2.10
C THR A 246 -9.60 7.76 -2.68
N LEU A 247 -9.44 7.24 -3.89
CA LEU A 247 -10.41 6.36 -4.55
C LEU A 247 -10.14 4.88 -4.25
N GLN A 248 -9.04 4.56 -3.57
CA GLN A 248 -8.70 3.18 -3.25
C GLN A 248 -9.65 2.60 -2.20
N ALA A 249 -10.01 1.33 -2.39
CA ALA A 249 -10.77 0.61 -1.38
C ALA A 249 -9.94 0.42 -0.09
N GLN A 250 -10.63 0.29 1.04
CA GLN A 250 -10.00 0.17 2.36
C GLN A 250 -8.99 -1.00 2.44
N SER A 251 -9.27 -2.13 1.79
CA SER A 251 -8.35 -3.28 1.76
C SER A 251 -7.02 -2.98 1.04
N TRP A 252 -7.04 -2.10 0.03
CA TRP A 252 -5.84 -1.65 -0.67
C TRP A 252 -5.02 -0.71 0.20
N ILE A 253 -5.67 0.21 0.91
CA ILE A 253 -5.01 1.10 1.89
C ILE A 253 -4.36 0.25 3.00
N ARG A 254 -5.09 -0.74 3.53
CA ARG A 254 -4.58 -1.68 4.54
C ARG A 254 -3.33 -2.41 4.07
N MET A 255 -3.38 -3.01 2.88
CA MET A 255 -2.23 -3.72 2.28
C MET A 255 -1.04 -2.78 2.07
N GLY A 256 -1.27 -1.60 1.53
CA GLY A 256 -0.21 -0.62 1.29
C GLY A 256 0.48 -0.19 2.59
N LEU A 257 -0.30 0.12 3.63
CA LEU A 257 0.23 0.52 4.92
C LEU A 257 1.06 -0.61 5.59
N VAL A 258 0.55 -1.85 5.57
CA VAL A 258 1.28 -3.01 6.09
C VAL A 258 2.57 -3.25 5.30
N SER A 259 2.51 -3.16 3.97
CA SER A 259 3.69 -3.28 3.12
C SER A 259 4.76 -2.28 3.52
N THR A 260 4.41 -1.00 3.70
CA THR A 260 5.38 0.02 4.15
C THR A 260 5.97 -0.29 5.52
N ILE A 261 5.15 -0.74 6.48
CA ILE A 261 5.61 -1.15 7.81
C ILE A 261 6.63 -2.29 7.70
N GLN A 262 6.37 -3.29 6.85
CA GLN A 262 7.28 -4.42 6.65
C GLN A 262 8.59 -4.00 5.98
N ARG A 263 8.54 -3.18 4.92
CA ARG A 263 9.74 -2.66 4.25
C ARG A 263 10.65 -1.88 5.21
N LEU A 264 10.06 -1.06 6.09
CA LEU A 264 10.83 -0.37 7.13
C LEU A 264 11.45 -1.35 8.13
N SER A 265 10.70 -2.37 8.55
CA SER A 265 11.20 -3.40 9.47
C SER A 265 12.35 -4.23 8.87
N GLU A 266 12.38 -4.43 7.55
CA GLU A 266 13.46 -5.15 6.85
C GLU A 266 14.79 -4.39 6.87
N VAL A 267 14.77 -3.08 7.14
CA VAL A 267 15.96 -2.22 7.33
C VAL A 267 16.13 -1.79 8.79
N ASP A 268 15.58 -2.55 9.73
CA ASP A 268 15.65 -2.30 11.18
C ASP A 268 15.05 -0.95 11.64
N LEU A 269 14.11 -0.40 10.87
CA LEU A 269 13.41 0.83 11.20
C LEU A 269 11.97 0.56 11.65
N GLN A 270 11.55 1.26 12.71
CA GLN A 270 10.19 1.24 13.19
C GLN A 270 9.69 2.66 13.43
N THR A 271 8.52 2.99 12.87
CA THR A 271 7.89 4.30 13.04
C THR A 271 6.39 4.16 13.13
N ALA A 272 5.74 5.05 13.88
CA ALA A 272 4.29 5.10 14.02
C ALA A 272 3.69 6.39 13.42
N TYR A 273 4.46 7.16 12.65
CA TYR A 273 3.99 8.42 12.07
C TYR A 273 3.76 8.26 10.57
N TYR A 274 2.51 8.45 10.14
CA TYR A 274 2.06 8.32 8.76
C TYR A 274 1.58 9.66 8.23
N LEU A 275 2.18 10.16 7.14
CA LEU A 275 1.73 11.35 6.43
C LEU A 275 1.10 10.93 5.09
N PRO A 276 -0.24 10.75 5.03
CA PRO A 276 -0.92 10.38 3.80
C PRO A 276 -1.00 11.53 2.78
N GLU A 277 -1.20 11.21 1.49
CA GLU A 277 -1.55 12.22 0.47
C GLU A 277 -2.77 13.04 0.91
N LYS A 278 -3.81 12.34 1.40
CA LYS A 278 -5.05 12.92 1.92
C LYS A 278 -5.67 12.02 2.97
N VAL A 279 -6.18 12.64 4.03
CA VAL A 279 -6.85 11.93 5.13
C VAL A 279 -8.29 11.61 4.74
N THR A 280 -8.66 10.33 4.78
CA THR A 280 -10.03 9.82 4.59
C THR A 280 -10.44 8.95 5.79
N ASP A 281 -11.71 8.57 5.89
CA ASP A 281 -12.16 7.70 6.99
C ASP A 281 -11.57 6.29 6.89
N ALA A 282 -11.35 5.78 5.67
CA ALA A 282 -10.62 4.54 5.45
C ALA A 282 -9.18 4.63 5.96
N VAL A 283 -8.49 5.74 5.70
CA VAL A 283 -7.14 6.01 6.23
C VAL A 283 -7.15 6.05 7.76
N LYS A 284 -8.10 6.76 8.39
CA LYS A 284 -8.22 6.80 9.85
C LYS A 284 -8.47 5.42 10.46
N SER A 285 -9.35 4.65 9.85
CA SER A 285 -9.68 3.28 10.26
C SER A 285 -8.46 2.38 10.22
N GLU A 286 -7.75 2.34 9.09
CA GLU A 286 -6.56 1.50 8.94
C GLU A 286 -5.38 2.01 9.77
N ALA A 287 -5.22 3.32 9.91
CA ALA A 287 -4.20 3.89 10.78
C ALA A 287 -4.41 3.44 12.24
N LYS A 288 -5.66 3.50 12.72
CA LYS A 288 -6.03 3.01 14.05
C LYS A 288 -5.76 1.51 14.17
N SER A 289 -6.16 0.72 13.18
CA SER A 289 -5.99 -0.74 13.18
C SER A 289 -4.52 -1.15 13.21
N ARG A 290 -3.62 -0.35 12.63
CA ARG A 290 -2.17 -0.60 12.59
C ARG A 290 -1.35 0.07 13.69
N GLY A 291 -1.97 0.85 14.58
CA GLY A 291 -1.24 1.54 15.65
C GLY A 291 -0.49 2.80 15.20
N VAL A 292 -0.86 3.42 14.07
CA VAL A 292 -0.14 4.57 13.50
C VAL A 292 -0.91 5.88 13.68
N ARG A 293 -0.17 6.98 13.86
CA ARG A 293 -0.65 8.36 14.05
C ARG A 293 -0.60 9.07 12.70
N ILE A 294 -1.64 9.82 12.39
CA ILE A 294 -1.76 10.51 11.11
C ILE A 294 -1.22 11.92 11.26
N ILE A 295 -0.24 12.27 10.45
CA ILE A 295 0.36 13.60 10.38
C ILE A 295 -0.29 14.35 9.22
N GLN A 296 -0.82 15.53 9.51
CA GLN A 296 -1.36 16.43 8.50
C GLN A 296 -0.62 17.77 8.63
N PRO A 297 0.10 18.24 7.59
CA PRO A 297 0.84 19.48 7.71
C PRO A 297 -0.08 20.69 7.97
N THR A 298 0.35 21.58 8.87
CA THR A 298 -0.24 22.91 9.07
C THR A 298 0.06 23.80 7.87
N ALA A 299 1.30 23.73 7.40
CA ALA A 299 1.76 24.40 6.20
C ALA A 299 2.50 23.42 5.32
N ARG A 300 2.32 23.55 4.00
CA ARG A 300 3.06 22.72 3.05
C ARG A 300 3.53 23.49 1.83
N PHE A 301 4.62 23.01 1.25
CA PHE A 301 5.12 23.45 -0.04
C PHE A 301 5.45 22.25 -0.94
N PRO A 302 4.87 22.17 -2.16
CA PRO A 302 3.90 23.10 -2.72
C PRO A 302 2.55 23.04 -1.97
N PRO A 303 1.80 24.15 -1.90
CA PRO A 303 0.47 24.17 -1.31
C PRO A 303 -0.53 23.35 -2.15
N THR A 304 -1.43 22.64 -1.47
CA THR A 304 -2.54 21.89 -2.11
C THR A 304 -3.90 22.52 -1.88
N ASP A 305 -3.99 23.53 -1.01
CA ASP A 305 -5.22 24.29 -0.78
C ASP A 305 -5.43 25.32 -1.90
N GLU A 306 -6.66 25.38 -2.43
CA GLU A 306 -7.06 26.30 -3.51
C GLU A 306 -6.69 27.76 -3.22
N LYS A 307 -6.77 28.18 -1.95
CA LYS A 307 -6.42 29.53 -1.50
C LYS A 307 -4.96 29.90 -1.81
N TRP A 308 -4.07 28.91 -1.81
CA TRP A 308 -2.63 29.11 -1.91
C TRP A 308 -2.02 28.54 -3.18
N LEU A 309 -2.83 27.98 -4.10
CA LEU A 309 -2.35 27.29 -5.30
C LEU A 309 -1.35 28.14 -6.11
N LEU A 310 -0.24 27.51 -6.47
CA LEU A 310 0.79 28.11 -7.32
C LEU A 310 0.32 28.07 -8.78
N SER A 311 0.31 29.23 -9.43
CA SER A 311 -0.07 29.40 -10.82
C SER A 311 1.03 30.13 -11.59
N VAL A 312 0.93 30.12 -12.93
CA VAL A 312 1.81 30.94 -13.77
C VAL A 312 1.74 32.41 -13.36
N ALA A 313 0.53 32.92 -13.08
CA ALA A 313 0.32 34.32 -12.75
C ALA A 313 0.94 34.74 -11.41
N ASN A 314 0.94 33.88 -10.39
CA ASN A 314 1.37 34.24 -9.03
C ASN A 314 2.78 33.73 -8.67
N TYR A 315 3.31 32.71 -9.35
CA TYR A 315 4.54 32.01 -8.98
C TYR A 315 5.46 31.70 -10.16
N TYR A 316 5.00 30.96 -11.19
CA TYR A 316 5.93 30.42 -12.21
C TYR A 316 6.43 31.42 -13.26
N LYS A 317 5.77 32.57 -13.45
CA LYS A 317 6.30 33.64 -14.33
C LYS A 317 7.54 34.34 -13.76
N TYR A 318 7.80 34.18 -12.47
CA TYR A 318 8.89 34.85 -11.77
C TYR A 318 10.20 34.07 -11.89
N ARG A 319 11.32 34.77 -11.79
CA ARG A 319 12.66 34.15 -11.79
C ARG A 319 12.83 33.29 -10.54
N ASP A 320 13.71 32.29 -10.61
CA ASP A 320 13.94 31.35 -9.49
C ASP A 320 14.26 32.09 -8.17
N VAL A 321 15.07 33.15 -8.22
CA VAL A 321 15.42 33.99 -7.05
C VAL A 321 14.24 34.77 -6.47
N GLU A 322 13.21 35.06 -7.28
CA GLU A 322 12.00 35.77 -6.84
C GLU A 322 10.93 34.81 -6.31
N ARG A 323 11.00 33.53 -6.71
CA ARG A 323 10.07 32.48 -6.26
C ARG A 323 10.30 32.08 -4.82
N VAL A 324 11.56 32.01 -4.36
CA VAL A 324 11.91 31.67 -2.97
C VAL A 324 11.14 32.53 -1.93
N PRO A 325 11.24 33.87 -1.91
CA PRO A 325 10.52 34.68 -0.92
C PRO A 325 8.99 34.62 -1.09
N LYS A 326 8.47 34.22 -2.26
CA LYS A 326 7.03 33.97 -2.45
C LYS A 326 6.61 32.66 -1.78
N ALA A 327 7.37 31.59 -1.98
CA ALA A 327 7.13 30.32 -1.32
C ALA A 327 7.20 30.45 0.21
N LEU A 328 8.22 31.16 0.73
CA LEU A 328 8.34 31.42 2.17
C LEU A 328 7.15 32.19 2.74
N ARG A 329 6.63 33.20 2.01
CA ARG A 329 5.39 33.90 2.41
C ARG A 329 4.17 32.99 2.40
N VAL A 330 4.06 32.09 1.42
CA VAL A 330 2.97 31.10 1.38
C VAL A 330 3.04 30.15 2.58
N ILE A 331 4.22 29.71 2.98
CA ILE A 331 4.41 28.88 4.19
C ILE A 331 4.07 29.70 5.44
N ALA A 332 4.61 30.91 5.58
CA ALA A 332 4.34 31.77 6.73
C ALA A 332 2.85 32.09 6.88
N ASN A 333 2.15 32.40 5.78
CA ASN A 333 0.71 32.67 5.80
C ASN A 333 -0.14 31.44 6.16
N GLN A 334 0.35 30.22 5.91
CA GLN A 334 -0.31 28.99 6.34
C GLN A 334 -0.10 28.74 7.85
N LEU A 335 1.07 29.08 8.38
CA LEU A 335 1.40 28.94 9.81
C LEU A 335 0.75 30.01 10.70
N GLU A 336 0.53 31.20 10.14
CA GLU A 336 0.22 32.40 10.92
C GLU A 336 1.30 32.59 12.01
N ASP A 337 0.88 32.80 13.27
CA ASP A 337 1.77 32.87 14.45
C ASP A 337 1.62 31.64 15.37
N LYS A 338 1.04 30.55 14.88
CA LYS A 338 0.65 29.38 15.70
C LYS A 338 1.68 28.26 15.74
N GLY A 339 2.71 28.33 14.88
CA GLY A 339 3.64 27.22 14.67
C GLY A 339 2.95 26.03 14.01
N GLY A 340 3.45 24.82 14.25
CA GLY A 340 2.85 23.57 13.75
C GLY A 340 3.79 22.70 12.93
N ILE A 341 3.24 22.00 11.94
CA ILE A 341 3.96 21.02 11.12
C ILE A 341 4.15 21.61 9.72
N VAL A 342 5.40 21.85 9.32
CA VAL A 342 5.75 22.33 7.98
C VAL A 342 6.24 21.17 7.14
N SER A 343 5.65 20.93 5.97
CA SER A 343 6.12 19.90 5.04
C SER A 343 6.65 20.49 3.74
N LEU A 344 7.84 20.07 3.33
CA LEU A 344 8.36 20.23 1.97
C LEU A 344 8.13 18.96 1.16
N ASP A 345 7.96 19.05 -0.15
CA ASP A 345 7.87 17.90 -1.05
C ASP A 345 9.11 17.83 -1.96
N SER A 346 9.82 16.70 -1.94
CA SER A 346 11.03 16.56 -2.74
C SER A 346 10.80 16.47 -4.24
N ASP A 347 9.59 16.12 -4.69
CA ASP A 347 9.26 16.06 -6.12
C ASP A 347 9.05 17.46 -6.72
N HIS A 348 8.88 18.49 -5.88
CA HIS A 348 8.80 19.86 -6.36
C HIS A 348 10.21 20.48 -6.52
N PRO A 349 10.58 20.97 -7.71
CA PRO A 349 11.96 21.36 -8.02
C PRO A 349 12.47 22.53 -7.18
N ASP A 350 11.60 23.42 -6.73
CA ASP A 350 12.00 24.58 -5.92
C ASP A 350 12.25 24.23 -4.45
N SER A 351 11.82 23.06 -3.96
CA SER A 351 11.87 22.72 -2.54
C SER A 351 13.28 22.73 -1.96
N TYR A 352 14.29 22.30 -2.72
CA TYR A 352 15.68 22.32 -2.24
C TYR A 352 16.18 23.75 -2.03
N MET A 353 15.89 24.69 -2.94
CA MET A 353 16.29 26.09 -2.73
C MET A 353 15.52 26.73 -1.59
N ILE A 354 14.21 26.46 -1.52
CA ILE A 354 13.36 27.00 -0.45
C ILE A 354 13.81 26.50 0.92
N SER A 355 14.27 25.25 1.02
CA SER A 355 14.70 24.66 2.29
C SER A 355 15.80 25.46 2.98
N VAL A 356 16.79 25.97 2.24
CA VAL A 356 17.90 26.76 2.80
C VAL A 356 17.37 28.02 3.49
N PHE A 357 16.66 28.86 2.74
CA PHE A 357 16.15 30.13 3.28
C PHE A 357 15.03 29.94 4.30
N LEU A 358 14.27 28.85 4.20
CA LEU A 358 13.28 28.47 5.20
C LEU A 358 13.98 28.13 6.52
N MET A 359 15.04 27.33 6.48
CA MET A 359 15.78 26.93 7.68
C MET A 359 16.51 28.12 8.33
N ASP A 360 17.08 29.03 7.54
CA ASP A 360 17.63 30.31 8.05
C ASP A 360 16.55 31.11 8.79
N TYR A 361 15.40 31.33 8.14
CA TYR A 361 14.29 32.05 8.75
C TYR A 361 13.80 31.37 10.03
N LEU A 362 13.59 30.05 9.99
CA LEU A 362 13.12 29.28 11.13
C LEU A 362 14.10 29.36 12.30
N ALA A 363 15.40 29.20 12.06
CA ALA A 363 16.42 29.19 13.09
C ALA A 363 16.73 30.59 13.66
N GLU A 364 16.74 31.63 12.82
CA GLU A 364 17.26 32.94 13.22
C GLU A 364 16.20 33.99 13.52
N LYS A 365 15.00 33.86 12.94
CA LYS A 365 14.01 34.96 12.90
C LYS A 365 12.60 34.57 13.28
N SER A 366 12.22 33.29 13.16
CA SER A 366 10.81 32.89 13.29
C SER A 366 10.27 33.02 14.72
N GLY A 367 11.14 32.92 15.72
CA GLY A 367 10.73 32.91 17.13
C GLY A 367 10.03 31.61 17.55
N TYR A 368 9.90 30.61 16.67
CA TYR A 368 9.35 29.30 17.01
C TYR A 368 10.34 28.45 17.81
N ASN A 369 9.80 27.58 18.65
CA ASN A 369 10.58 26.50 19.26
C ASN A 369 10.66 25.32 18.28
N LEU A 370 11.81 25.12 17.65
CA LEU A 370 12.03 24.05 16.67
C LEU A 370 12.23 22.71 17.37
N VAL A 371 11.33 21.77 17.12
CA VAL A 371 11.26 20.49 17.85
C VAL A 371 11.13 19.31 16.91
N SER A 372 11.43 18.11 17.42
CA SER A 372 11.15 16.87 16.71
C SER A 372 9.63 16.63 16.54
N ILE A 373 9.23 15.75 15.61
CA ILE A 373 7.82 15.36 15.47
C ILE A 373 7.28 14.78 16.79
N THR A 374 8.05 13.94 17.47
CA THR A 374 7.65 13.36 18.76
C THR A 374 7.38 14.42 19.82
N GLU A 375 8.22 15.46 19.92
CA GLU A 375 8.00 16.59 20.85
C GLU A 375 6.90 17.54 20.39
N CYS A 376 6.67 17.67 19.08
CA CYS A 376 5.54 18.40 18.53
C CYS A 376 4.21 17.78 18.98
N LEU A 377 4.13 16.45 19.10
CA LEU A 377 2.90 15.74 19.53
C LEU A 377 2.74 15.60 21.06
N LYS A 378 3.78 15.87 21.86
CA LYS A 378 3.71 15.85 23.34
C LYS A 378 3.02 17.09 23.87
#